data_AF-A0A229TJ99-F1
#
_entry.id   AF-A0A229TJ99-F1
#
_cell.length_a   1.000
_cell.length_b   1.000
_cell.length_c   1.000
_cell.angle_alpha   90.00
_cell.angle_beta   90.00
_cell.angle_gamma   90.00
#
_symmetry.space_group_name_H-M   'P 1'
#
loop_
_entity.id
_entity.type
_entity.pdbx_description
1 polymer ?
#
loop_
_entity_poly.entity_id
_entity_poly.type
_entity_poly.pdbx_seq_one_letter_code
_entity_poly.pdbx_strand_id
1 'polypeptide(L)'
;MTAAELLDQAGALLLDFDGPVCSVFAGIPASVVADQLRTVLADAGHAPPEPIASSSDPFDMLKYAASLSDEDARYVEAAFTAHEVEAMTTAAPTEGAYELMQAWHGSGRPLAIVSNNSAAAISAYLDFYGLRPLVNVVSARESADVQLLKPHPHLLNQAVRGLGIPAERCVFVGDSLTDVEAAKAAGVRSIGYANKPGKRERFTSAGADAITEVLTELVAVS
;
A
#
# COMPACT_ATOMS: atom_id res chain seq x y z
N MET A 1 -15.36 -15.70 -11.65
CA MET A 1 -14.27 -16.26 -10.85
C MET A 1 -14.35 -15.63 -9.47
N THR A 2 -14.27 -16.42 -8.41
CA THR A 2 -14.23 -15.89 -7.03
C THR A 2 -12.83 -15.40 -6.70
N ALA A 3 -12.70 -14.60 -5.63
CA ALA A 3 -11.38 -14.16 -5.17
C ALA A 3 -10.49 -15.34 -4.73
N ALA A 4 -11.09 -16.35 -4.10
CA ALA A 4 -10.41 -17.58 -3.71
C ALA A 4 -9.92 -18.41 -4.92
N GLU A 5 -10.78 -18.60 -5.94
CA GLU A 5 -10.38 -19.29 -7.18
C GLU A 5 -9.24 -18.56 -7.91
N LEU A 6 -9.27 -17.24 -7.92
CA LEU A 6 -8.24 -16.41 -8.53
C LEU A 6 -6.89 -16.57 -7.80
N LEU A 7 -6.94 -16.56 -6.46
CA LEU A 7 -5.76 -16.69 -5.61
C LEU A 7 -5.13 -18.09 -5.67
N ASP A 8 -5.96 -19.14 -5.71
CA ASP A 8 -5.50 -20.54 -5.83
C ASP A 8 -4.61 -20.75 -7.06
N GLN A 9 -4.97 -20.11 -8.19
CA GLN A 9 -4.23 -20.18 -9.45
C GLN A 9 -2.98 -19.28 -9.50
N ALA A 10 -2.75 -18.45 -8.48
CA ALA A 10 -1.65 -17.50 -8.48
C ALA A 10 -0.31 -18.17 -8.17
N GLY A 11 0.72 -17.76 -8.90
CA GLY A 11 2.12 -18.12 -8.64
C GLY A 11 2.79 -17.20 -7.62
N ALA A 12 2.23 -16.02 -7.34
CA ALA A 12 2.68 -15.11 -6.29
C ALA A 12 1.53 -14.24 -5.77
N LEU A 13 1.63 -13.88 -4.50
CA LEU A 13 0.72 -12.96 -3.82
C LEU A 13 1.42 -11.63 -3.57
N LEU A 14 0.82 -10.55 -4.02
CA LEU A 14 1.20 -9.19 -3.69
C LEU A 14 0.12 -8.62 -2.77
N LEU A 15 0.52 -8.01 -1.66
CA LEU A 15 -0.41 -7.37 -0.72
C LEU A 15 -0.12 -5.88 -0.62
N ASP A 16 -1.16 -5.05 -0.64
CA ASP A 16 -1.03 -3.70 -0.14
C ASP A 16 -0.83 -3.72 1.38
N PHE A 17 -0.08 -2.75 1.89
CA PHE A 17 0.27 -2.69 3.30
C PHE A 17 -0.83 -2.07 4.15
N ASP A 18 -1.28 -0.86 3.80
CA ASP A 18 -2.40 -0.21 4.49
C ASP A 18 -3.72 -0.73 3.92
N GLY A 19 -4.62 -1.21 4.78
CA GLY A 19 -5.82 -1.94 4.41
C GLY A 19 -5.66 -3.45 4.51
N PRO A 20 -5.01 -4.15 3.55
CA PRO A 20 -4.92 -5.62 3.57
C PRO A 20 -4.00 -6.20 4.66
N VAL A 21 -2.84 -5.62 4.95
CA VAL A 21 -1.94 -6.14 6.00
C VAL A 21 -2.29 -5.55 7.36
N CYS A 22 -2.43 -4.23 7.43
CA CYS A 22 -2.73 -3.51 8.66
C CYS A 22 -3.47 -2.21 8.38
N SER A 23 -4.00 -1.57 9.42
CA SER A 23 -4.47 -0.18 9.34
C SER A 23 -3.41 0.74 9.94
N VAL A 24 -2.68 1.44 9.07
CA VAL A 24 -1.57 2.34 9.44
C VAL A 24 -2.07 3.52 10.27
N PHE A 25 -3.19 4.12 9.85
CA PHE A 25 -3.76 5.30 10.48
C PHE A 25 -4.84 4.99 11.53
N ALA A 26 -4.80 3.80 12.14
CA ALA A 26 -5.70 3.44 13.23
C ALA A 26 -5.45 4.28 14.51
N GLY A 27 -4.18 4.64 14.77
CA GLY A 27 -3.78 5.46 15.91
C GLY A 27 -3.71 6.97 15.62
N ILE A 28 -3.19 7.34 14.45
CA ILE A 28 -3.02 8.74 14.03
C ILE A 28 -3.76 8.92 12.70
N PRO A 29 -4.81 9.74 12.61
CA PRO A 29 -5.52 9.96 11.35
C PRO A 29 -4.63 10.61 10.28
N ALA A 30 -4.83 10.25 9.00
CA ALA A 30 -4.09 10.84 7.88
C ALA A 30 -4.15 12.38 7.86
N SER A 31 -5.28 12.97 8.28
CA SER A 31 -5.44 14.44 8.38
C SER A 31 -4.47 15.07 9.38
N VAL A 32 -4.17 14.39 10.48
CA VAL A 32 -3.21 14.89 11.48
C VAL A 32 -1.81 14.90 10.89
N VAL A 33 -1.44 13.85 10.14
CA VAL A 33 -0.16 13.80 9.43
C VAL A 33 -0.10 14.89 8.35
N ALA A 34 -1.19 15.13 7.62
CA ALA A 34 -1.25 16.22 6.64
C ALA A 34 -1.02 17.60 7.30
N ASP A 35 -1.60 17.86 8.47
CA ASP A 35 -1.40 19.10 9.24
C ASP A 35 0.05 19.24 9.76
N GLN A 36 0.67 18.13 10.18
CA GLN A 36 2.07 18.11 10.58
C GLN A 36 2.99 18.44 9.40
N LEU A 37 2.78 17.80 8.25
CA LEU A 37 3.56 18.09 7.03
C LEU A 37 3.32 19.51 6.52
N ARG A 38 2.12 20.06 6.70
CA ARG A 38 1.83 21.47 6.41
C ARG A 38 2.64 22.40 7.31
N THR A 39 2.85 22.04 8.57
CA THR A 39 3.72 22.80 9.49
C THR A 39 5.18 22.74 9.05
N VAL A 40 5.66 21.55 8.63
CA VAL A 40 7.01 21.36 8.06
C VAL A 40 7.23 22.28 6.85
N LEU A 41 6.25 22.38 5.95
CA LEU A 41 6.29 23.29 4.80
C LEU A 41 6.28 24.77 5.24
N ALA A 42 5.47 25.13 6.23
CA ALA A 42 5.39 26.50 6.74
C ALA A 42 6.72 26.95 7.39
N ASP A 43 7.38 26.07 8.13
CA ASP A 43 8.70 26.33 8.73
C ASP A 43 9.79 26.56 7.66
N ALA A 44 9.65 25.94 6.49
CA ALA A 44 10.48 26.18 5.31
C ALA A 44 10.07 27.46 4.53
N GLY A 45 9.04 28.18 4.98
CA GLY A 45 8.55 29.40 4.33
C GLY A 45 7.56 29.16 3.20
N HIS A 46 7.00 27.95 3.09
CA HIS A 46 6.04 27.57 2.07
C HIS A 46 4.61 27.48 2.59
N ALA A 47 3.67 28.04 1.83
CA ALA A 47 2.24 27.97 2.12
C ALA A 47 1.54 27.28 0.94
N PRO A 48 1.02 26.05 1.13
CA PRO A 48 0.28 25.36 0.07
C PRO A 48 -0.93 26.19 -0.40
N PRO A 49 -1.18 26.31 -1.71
CA PRO A 49 -2.37 26.98 -2.22
C PRO A 49 -3.62 26.09 -2.03
N GLU A 50 -4.82 26.67 -2.09
CA GLU A 50 -6.04 25.86 -2.25
C GLU A 50 -6.02 25.10 -3.61
N PRO A 51 -6.53 23.86 -3.67
CA PRO A 51 -7.19 23.11 -2.59
C PRO A 51 -6.24 22.37 -1.63
N ILE A 52 -4.93 22.41 -1.87
CA ILE A 52 -3.94 21.67 -1.05
C ILE A 52 -3.92 22.22 0.39
N ALA A 53 -4.12 23.52 0.56
CA ALA A 53 -4.29 24.19 1.86
C ALA A 53 -5.33 23.52 2.78
N SER A 54 -6.36 22.90 2.23
CA SER A 54 -7.45 22.25 2.97
C SER A 54 -7.47 20.71 2.84
N SER A 55 -6.52 20.12 2.11
CA SER A 55 -6.44 18.67 1.93
C SER A 55 -6.09 17.96 3.25
N SER A 56 -6.77 16.82 3.48
CA SER A 56 -6.49 15.88 4.56
C SER A 56 -5.56 14.74 4.16
N ASP A 57 -5.10 14.71 2.90
CA ASP A 57 -4.20 13.68 2.38
C ASP A 57 -2.73 14.14 2.52
N PRO A 58 -1.90 13.46 3.32
CA PRO A 58 -0.47 13.80 3.43
C PRO A 58 0.28 13.67 2.10
N PHE A 59 -0.19 12.84 1.16
CA PHE A 59 0.42 12.77 -0.17
C PHE A 59 0.24 14.06 -0.97
N ASP A 60 -0.78 14.88 -0.68
CA ASP A 60 -0.91 16.18 -1.33
C ASP A 60 0.16 17.18 -0.83
N MET A 61 0.58 17.06 0.43
CA MET A 61 1.71 17.86 0.95
C MET A 61 3.01 17.43 0.26
N LEU A 62 3.22 16.12 0.13
CA LEU A 62 4.40 15.59 -0.55
C LEU A 62 4.44 15.98 -2.03
N LYS A 63 3.31 15.89 -2.75
CA LYS A 63 3.19 16.35 -4.15
C LYS A 63 3.47 17.85 -4.28
N TYR A 64 2.96 18.67 -3.35
CA TYR A 64 3.23 20.10 -3.34
C TYR A 64 4.72 20.38 -3.11
N ALA A 65 5.34 19.73 -2.12
CA ALA A 65 6.78 19.85 -1.86
C ALA A 65 7.62 19.49 -3.10
N ALA A 66 7.26 18.40 -3.79
CA ALA A 66 7.88 17.97 -5.04
C ALA A 66 7.73 18.99 -6.20
N SER A 67 6.74 19.88 -6.14
CA SER A 67 6.57 20.96 -7.12
C SER A 67 7.41 22.21 -6.82
N LEU A 68 7.94 22.32 -5.60
CA LEU A 68 8.74 23.47 -5.17
C LEU A 68 10.22 23.25 -5.49
N SER A 69 10.82 22.19 -4.93
CA SER A 69 12.22 21.84 -5.14
C SER A 69 12.51 20.40 -4.72
N ASP A 70 13.61 19.83 -5.20
CA ASP A 70 14.11 18.52 -4.75
C ASP A 70 14.49 18.51 -3.26
N GLU A 71 14.82 19.66 -2.69
CA GLU A 71 15.15 19.78 -1.26
C GLU A 71 13.90 19.73 -0.39
N ASP A 72 12.87 20.50 -0.73
CA ASP A 72 11.59 20.49 -0.04
C ASP A 72 10.93 19.11 -0.13
N ALA A 73 10.97 18.50 -1.32
CA ALA A 73 10.46 17.16 -1.55
C ALA A 73 11.11 16.14 -0.60
N ARG A 74 12.44 16.14 -0.51
CA ARG A 74 13.19 15.25 0.39
C ARG A 74 12.90 15.52 1.86
N TYR A 75 12.76 16.79 2.25
CA TYR A 75 12.51 17.15 3.63
C TYR A 75 11.10 16.70 4.09
N VAL A 76 10.08 16.95 3.27
CA VAL A 76 8.71 16.49 3.53
C VAL A 76 8.59 14.97 3.45
N GLU A 77 9.27 14.32 2.50
CA GLU A 77 9.37 12.86 2.41
C GLU A 77 9.92 12.25 3.70
N ALA A 78 11.03 12.79 4.21
CA ALA A 78 11.67 12.29 5.42
C ALA A 78 10.77 12.49 6.65
N ALA A 79 10.12 13.66 6.77
CA ALA A 79 9.15 13.92 7.84
C ALA A 79 7.95 12.96 7.75
N PHE A 80 7.43 12.72 6.55
CA PHE A 80 6.32 11.81 6.34
C PHE A 80 6.70 10.37 6.70
N THR A 81 7.87 9.92 6.25
CA THR A 81 8.44 8.62 6.61
C THR A 81 8.60 8.46 8.12
N ALA A 82 9.05 9.49 8.84
CA ALA A 82 9.15 9.46 10.30
C ALA A 82 7.78 9.25 10.97
N HIS A 83 6.76 9.97 10.52
CA HIS A 83 5.39 9.81 11.03
C HIS A 83 4.80 8.42 10.72
N GLU A 84 5.07 7.87 9.54
CA GLU A 84 4.66 6.50 9.21
C GLU A 84 5.33 5.48 10.11
N VAL A 85 6.65 5.59 10.36
CA VAL A 85 7.39 4.70 11.27
C VAL A 85 6.82 4.78 12.70
N GLU A 86 6.51 5.98 13.19
CA GLU A 86 5.90 6.17 14.51
C GLU A 86 4.54 5.47 14.62
N ALA A 87 3.70 5.60 13.58
CA ALA A 87 2.37 5.01 13.54
C ALA A 87 2.39 3.48 13.63
N MET A 88 3.47 2.81 13.20
CA MET A 88 3.58 1.34 13.18
C MET A 88 3.39 0.69 14.55
N THR A 89 3.77 1.39 15.63
CA THR A 89 3.62 0.90 17.00
C THR A 89 2.16 0.79 17.45
N THR A 90 1.25 1.51 16.77
CA THR A 90 -0.18 1.56 17.05
C THR A 90 -1.03 1.00 15.91
N ALA A 91 -0.40 0.57 14.82
CA ALA A 91 -1.09 0.03 13.65
C ALA A 91 -1.79 -1.29 14.01
N ALA A 92 -3.09 -1.35 13.74
CA ALA A 92 -3.89 -2.53 14.04
C ALA A 92 -3.76 -3.55 12.89
N PRO A 93 -3.49 -4.84 13.16
CA PRO A 93 -3.47 -5.86 12.12
C PRO A 93 -4.87 -6.03 11.52
N THR A 94 -4.92 -6.28 10.22
CA THR A 94 -6.20 -6.59 9.54
C THR A 94 -6.59 -8.04 9.84
N GLU A 95 -7.86 -8.26 10.16
CA GLU A 95 -8.39 -9.59 10.48
C GLU A 95 -8.15 -10.57 9.32
N GLY A 96 -7.51 -11.70 9.61
CA GLY A 96 -7.16 -12.73 8.63
C GLY A 96 -5.88 -12.47 7.82
N ALA A 97 -5.25 -11.29 7.96
CA ALA A 97 -4.07 -10.94 7.17
C ALA A 97 -2.86 -11.81 7.53
N TYR A 98 -2.62 -12.03 8.82
CA TYR A 98 -1.46 -12.81 9.27
C TYR A 98 -1.65 -14.28 8.96
N GLU A 99 -2.86 -14.80 9.14
CA GLU A 99 -3.24 -16.16 8.78
C GLU A 99 -3.07 -16.39 7.28
N LEU A 100 -3.45 -15.43 6.44
CA LEU A 100 -3.25 -15.47 4.99
C LEU A 100 -1.77 -15.51 4.64
N MET A 101 -0.95 -14.61 5.22
CA MET A 101 0.49 -14.57 4.99
C MET A 101 1.17 -15.88 5.42
N GLN A 102 0.77 -16.45 6.55
CA GLN A 102 1.30 -17.71 7.07
C GLN A 102 0.90 -18.91 6.19
N ALA A 103 -0.37 -19.01 5.80
CA ALA A 103 -0.85 -20.06 4.90
C ALA A 103 -0.13 -19.99 3.54
N TRP A 104 -0.05 -18.79 2.95
CA TRP A 104 0.64 -18.57 1.70
C TRP A 104 2.12 -18.96 1.77
N HIS A 105 2.82 -18.56 2.84
CA HIS A 105 4.21 -18.97 3.08
C HIS A 105 4.34 -20.50 3.19
N GLY A 106 3.41 -21.16 3.88
CA GLY A 106 3.34 -22.62 4.01
C GLY A 106 3.17 -23.36 2.67
N SER A 107 2.56 -22.72 1.66
CA SER A 107 2.44 -23.26 0.31
C SER A 107 3.75 -23.22 -0.50
N GLY A 108 4.77 -22.51 -0.01
CA GLY A 108 6.05 -22.31 -0.71
C GLY A 108 5.98 -21.31 -1.88
N ARG A 109 4.85 -20.64 -2.08
CA ARG A 109 4.70 -19.56 -3.07
C ARG A 109 5.21 -18.23 -2.51
N PRO A 110 5.88 -17.40 -3.33
CA PRO A 110 6.47 -16.18 -2.83
C PRO A 110 5.42 -15.08 -2.61
N LEU A 111 5.68 -14.21 -1.63
CA LEU A 111 4.84 -13.09 -1.24
C LEU A 111 5.63 -11.78 -1.34
N ALA A 112 4.98 -10.73 -1.84
CA ALA A 112 5.50 -9.37 -1.78
C ALA A 112 4.52 -8.41 -1.10
N ILE A 113 5.07 -7.37 -0.47
CA ILE A 113 4.32 -6.20 -0.04
C ILE A 113 4.55 -5.06 -1.04
N VAL A 114 3.48 -4.41 -1.46
CA VAL A 114 3.54 -3.27 -2.40
C VAL A 114 2.69 -2.09 -1.92
N SER A 115 3.33 -1.00 -1.53
CA SER A 115 2.64 0.12 -0.89
C SER A 115 3.24 1.49 -1.23
N ASN A 116 2.42 2.53 -1.15
CA ASN A 116 2.87 3.92 -1.20
C ASN A 116 3.46 4.40 0.15
N ASN A 117 3.29 3.62 1.23
CA ASN A 117 3.97 3.87 2.49
C ASN A 117 5.49 3.67 2.35
N SER A 118 6.26 4.30 3.25
CA SER A 118 7.71 4.19 3.24
C SER A 118 8.20 2.76 3.49
N ALA A 119 9.27 2.37 2.80
CA ALA A 119 9.95 1.10 3.03
C ALA A 119 10.41 0.94 4.49
N ALA A 120 10.79 2.05 5.13
CA ALA A 120 11.20 2.09 6.53
C ALA A 120 10.04 1.72 7.48
N ALA A 121 8.85 2.28 7.28
CA ALA A 121 7.68 1.95 8.10
C ALA A 121 7.28 0.48 7.94
N ILE A 122 7.22 -0.02 6.70
CA ILE A 122 6.90 -1.43 6.43
C ILE A 122 7.92 -2.35 7.10
N SER A 123 9.22 -2.06 6.99
CA SER A 123 10.25 -2.87 7.66
C SER A 123 10.06 -2.87 9.17
N ALA A 124 9.84 -1.70 9.77
CA ALA A 124 9.64 -1.58 11.22
C ALA A 124 8.44 -2.41 11.69
N TYR A 125 7.33 -2.40 10.94
CA TYR A 125 6.16 -3.24 11.23
C TYR A 125 6.46 -4.74 11.13
N LEU A 126 7.05 -5.16 10.01
CA LEU A 126 7.36 -6.58 9.78
C LEU A 126 8.32 -7.14 10.84
N ASP A 127 9.29 -6.34 11.26
CA ASP A 127 10.26 -6.73 12.29
C ASP A 127 9.60 -6.77 13.67
N PHE A 128 8.77 -5.79 14.00
CA PHE A 128 8.07 -5.72 15.29
C PHE A 128 7.08 -6.88 15.49
N TYR A 129 6.34 -7.25 14.44
CA TYR A 129 5.35 -8.34 14.49
C TYR A 129 5.91 -9.71 14.07
N GLY A 130 7.21 -9.81 13.76
CA GLY A 130 7.86 -11.08 13.39
C GLY A 130 7.40 -11.66 12.04
N LEU A 131 6.90 -10.81 11.14
CA LEU A 131 6.36 -11.20 9.83
C LEU A 131 7.43 -11.21 8.73
N ARG A 132 8.61 -10.65 8.99
CA ARG A 132 9.70 -10.53 8.00
C ARG A 132 10.01 -11.85 7.26
N PRO A 133 10.05 -13.04 7.90
CA PRO A 133 10.32 -14.30 7.20
C PRO A 133 9.25 -14.70 6.18
N LEU A 134 8.05 -14.13 6.26
CA LEU A 134 6.92 -14.45 5.38
C LEU A 134 6.95 -13.65 4.07
N VAL A 135 7.79 -12.60 3.98
CA VAL A 135 7.80 -11.64 2.87
C VAL A 135 9.10 -11.77 2.08
N ASN A 136 9.00 -12.12 0.80
CA ASN A 136 10.16 -12.26 -0.09
C ASN A 136 10.63 -10.91 -0.64
N VAL A 137 9.71 -10.00 -0.95
CA VAL A 137 10.00 -8.69 -1.55
C VAL A 137 9.15 -7.60 -0.89
N VAL A 138 9.76 -6.46 -0.60
CA VAL A 138 9.05 -5.22 -0.25
C VAL A 138 9.33 -4.23 -1.37
N SER A 139 8.28 -3.73 -2.02
CA SER A 139 8.36 -2.66 -3.01
C SER A 139 7.54 -1.47 -2.53
N ALA A 140 8.22 -0.44 -2.05
CA ALA A 140 7.61 0.62 -1.29
C ALA A 140 8.20 2.00 -1.64
N ARG A 141 7.68 3.07 -1.04
CA ARG A 141 8.23 4.42 -1.22
C ARG A 141 9.61 4.51 -0.58
N GLU A 142 10.62 4.81 -1.40
CA GLU A 142 12.02 5.00 -0.98
C GLU A 142 12.54 6.42 -1.27
N SER A 143 11.75 7.25 -1.95
CA SER A 143 12.12 8.62 -2.31
C SER A 143 10.90 9.54 -2.37
N ALA A 144 11.15 10.81 -2.63
CA ALA A 144 10.12 11.84 -2.77
C ALA A 144 9.42 11.82 -4.16
N ASP A 145 9.81 10.91 -5.06
CA ASP A 145 9.22 10.82 -6.40
C ASP A 145 7.82 10.19 -6.35
N VAL A 146 6.83 11.05 -6.17
CA VAL A 146 5.41 10.67 -6.13
C VAL A 146 4.88 10.12 -7.46
N GLN A 147 5.58 10.33 -8.58
CA GLN A 147 5.14 9.83 -9.89
C GLN A 147 5.31 8.32 -10.02
N LEU A 148 6.13 7.72 -9.14
CA LEU A 148 6.35 6.26 -9.10
C LEU A 148 5.35 5.53 -8.20
N LEU A 149 4.53 6.27 -7.44
CA LEU A 149 3.54 5.72 -6.52
C LEU A 149 2.26 5.27 -7.24
N LYS A 150 1.54 4.31 -6.67
CA LYS A 150 0.23 3.86 -7.17
C LYS A 150 -0.69 5.08 -7.35
N PRO A 151 -1.36 5.26 -8.51
CA PRO A 151 -1.72 4.24 -9.50
C PRO A 151 -0.64 3.93 -10.56
N HIS A 152 0.54 4.55 -10.50
CA HIS A 152 1.62 4.20 -11.42
C HIS A 152 2.08 2.74 -11.17
N PRO A 153 2.33 1.93 -12.23
CA PRO A 153 2.63 0.51 -12.07
C PRO A 153 4.05 0.22 -11.58
N HIS A 154 4.87 1.23 -11.29
CA HIS A 154 6.30 1.07 -11.00
C HIS A 154 6.56 0.13 -9.82
N LEU A 155 5.87 0.33 -8.70
CA LEU A 155 6.07 -0.51 -7.51
C LEU A 155 5.59 -1.96 -7.73
N LEU A 156 4.47 -2.16 -8.42
CA LEU A 156 4.02 -3.51 -8.82
C LEU A 156 5.06 -4.18 -9.73
N ASN A 157 5.56 -3.46 -10.74
CA ASN A 157 6.57 -3.98 -11.66
C ASN A 157 7.88 -4.33 -10.95
N GLN A 158 8.28 -3.54 -9.94
CA GLN A 158 9.45 -3.84 -9.11
C GLN A 158 9.23 -5.11 -8.28
N ALA A 159 8.07 -5.27 -7.65
CA ALA A 159 7.72 -6.48 -6.91
C ALA A 159 7.72 -7.72 -7.81
N VAL A 160 7.04 -7.66 -8.97
CA VAL A 160 6.98 -8.74 -9.97
C VAL A 160 8.38 -9.15 -10.41
N ARG A 161 9.26 -8.19 -10.73
CA ARG A 161 10.67 -8.47 -11.08
C ARG A 161 11.43 -9.11 -9.92
N GLY A 162 11.25 -8.61 -8.70
CA GLY A 162 11.91 -9.13 -7.50
C GLY A 162 11.50 -10.57 -7.17
N LEU A 163 10.24 -10.92 -7.44
CA LEU A 163 9.71 -12.27 -7.23
C LEU A 163 10.12 -13.24 -8.35
N GLY A 164 10.43 -12.74 -9.55
CA GLY A 164 10.75 -13.57 -10.72
C GLY A 164 9.54 -14.34 -11.27
N ILE A 165 8.32 -13.90 -10.94
CA ILE A 165 7.07 -14.51 -11.40
C ILE A 165 6.45 -13.63 -12.50
N PRO A 166 5.94 -14.19 -13.62
CA PRO A 166 5.24 -13.41 -14.64
C PRO A 166 4.06 -12.62 -14.05
N ALA A 167 3.85 -11.38 -14.51
CA ALA A 167 2.80 -10.50 -13.99
C ALA A 167 1.40 -11.14 -14.04
N GLU A 168 1.07 -11.82 -15.13
CA GLU A 168 -0.19 -12.56 -15.32
C GLU A 168 -0.41 -13.70 -14.31
N ARG A 169 0.66 -14.21 -13.70
CA ARG A 169 0.63 -15.22 -12.63
C ARG A 169 0.64 -14.61 -11.22
N CYS A 170 0.80 -13.30 -11.10
CA CYS A 170 0.71 -12.59 -9.84
C CYS A 170 -0.74 -12.18 -9.57
N VAL A 171 -1.12 -12.12 -8.29
CA VAL A 171 -2.37 -11.52 -7.83
C VAL A 171 -2.05 -10.45 -6.80
N PHE A 172 -2.60 -9.24 -6.97
CA PHE A 172 -2.48 -8.15 -6.03
C PHE A 172 -3.78 -7.96 -5.25
N VAL A 173 -3.71 -7.97 -3.93
CA VAL A 173 -4.83 -7.64 -3.03
C VAL A 173 -4.62 -6.22 -2.52
N GLY A 174 -5.52 -5.31 -2.87
CA GLY A 174 -5.47 -3.90 -2.48
C GLY A 174 -6.84 -3.36 -2.09
N ASP A 175 -6.89 -2.28 -1.32
CA ASP A 175 -8.13 -1.74 -0.77
C ASP A 175 -8.53 -0.37 -1.37
N SER A 176 -7.79 0.11 -2.36
CA SER A 176 -8.01 1.41 -3.00
C SER A 176 -8.22 1.29 -4.51
N LEU A 177 -8.75 2.36 -5.13
CA LEU A 177 -8.89 2.41 -6.59
C LEU A 177 -7.54 2.48 -7.29
N THR A 178 -6.57 3.16 -6.67
CA THR A 178 -5.21 3.26 -7.22
C THR A 178 -4.52 1.91 -7.26
N ASP A 179 -4.88 0.97 -6.38
CA ASP A 179 -4.41 -0.43 -6.44
C ASP A 179 -4.88 -1.16 -7.69
N VAL A 180 -6.18 -1.08 -7.98
CA VAL A 180 -6.79 -1.73 -9.16
C VAL A 180 -6.20 -1.13 -10.45
N GLU A 181 -6.05 0.19 -10.49
CA GLU A 181 -5.43 0.90 -11.62
C GLU A 181 -3.97 0.50 -11.81
N ALA A 182 -3.18 0.43 -10.74
CA ALA A 182 -1.78 0.02 -10.78
C ALA A 182 -1.61 -1.44 -11.21
N ALA A 183 -2.43 -2.34 -10.68
CA ALA A 183 -2.41 -3.76 -11.06
C ALA A 183 -2.70 -3.94 -12.54
N LYS A 184 -3.75 -3.29 -13.05
CA LYS A 184 -4.11 -3.31 -14.47
C LYS A 184 -2.99 -2.77 -15.34
N ALA A 185 -2.38 -1.64 -14.97
CA ALA A 185 -1.26 -1.06 -15.70
C ALA A 185 0.01 -1.94 -15.67
N ALA A 186 0.18 -2.76 -14.63
CA ALA A 186 1.28 -3.71 -14.50
C ALA A 186 1.01 -5.09 -15.15
N GLY A 187 -0.22 -5.35 -15.63
CA GLY A 187 -0.62 -6.66 -16.12
C GLY A 187 -0.76 -7.72 -15.01
N VAL A 188 -0.97 -7.28 -13.77
CA VAL A 188 -1.21 -8.12 -12.60
C VAL A 188 -2.71 -8.23 -12.35
N ARG A 189 -3.19 -9.42 -11.99
CA ARG A 189 -4.61 -9.62 -11.64
C ARG A 189 -4.89 -9.01 -10.27
N SER A 190 -6.03 -8.35 -10.09
CA SER A 190 -6.35 -7.64 -8.84
C SER A 190 -7.54 -8.25 -8.10
N ILE A 191 -7.41 -8.39 -6.78
CA ILE A 191 -8.51 -8.62 -5.85
C ILE A 191 -8.75 -7.32 -5.08
N GLY A 192 -9.93 -6.72 -5.25
CA GLY A 192 -10.34 -5.56 -4.45
C GLY A 192 -10.81 -6.00 -3.05
N TYR A 193 -10.14 -5.52 -2.01
CA TYR A 193 -10.54 -5.73 -0.61
C TYR A 193 -11.58 -4.69 -0.18
N ALA A 194 -12.85 -5.05 -0.31
CA ALA A 194 -14.02 -4.19 -0.10
C ALA A 194 -14.44 -4.11 1.38
N ASN A 195 -13.50 -3.82 2.27
CA ASN A 195 -13.70 -3.76 3.73
C ASN A 195 -14.62 -2.64 4.25
N LYS A 196 -15.21 -1.83 3.35
CA LYS A 196 -16.09 -0.70 3.69
C LYS A 196 -17.26 -0.62 2.70
N PRO A 197 -18.44 -0.14 3.13
CA PRO A 197 -19.60 0.05 2.24
C PRO A 197 -19.26 0.89 1.00
N GLY A 198 -19.80 0.48 -0.15
CA GLY A 198 -19.59 1.18 -1.43
C GLY A 198 -18.28 0.86 -2.14
N LYS A 199 -17.32 0.15 -1.51
CA LYS A 199 -16.07 -0.25 -2.19
C LYS A 199 -16.31 -1.31 -3.26
N ARG A 200 -17.24 -2.24 -3.05
CA ARG A 200 -17.55 -3.31 -4.00
C ARG A 200 -17.97 -2.76 -5.36
N GLU A 201 -18.89 -1.79 -5.38
CA GLU A 201 -19.37 -1.16 -6.62
C GLU A 201 -18.23 -0.39 -7.32
N ARG A 202 -17.38 0.29 -6.54
CA ARG A 202 -16.21 1.03 -7.06
C ARG A 202 -15.19 0.09 -7.71
N PHE A 203 -14.82 -1.01 -7.06
CA PHE A 203 -13.89 -2.00 -7.62
C PHE A 203 -14.45 -2.70 -8.85
N THR A 204 -15.75 -3.01 -8.84
CA THR A 204 -16.44 -3.55 -10.02
C THR A 204 -16.32 -2.58 -11.19
N SER A 205 -16.56 -1.30 -10.95
CA SER A 205 -16.50 -0.24 -11.97
C SER A 205 -15.07 0.01 -12.47
N ALA A 206 -14.07 -0.13 -11.59
CA ALA A 206 -12.65 -0.02 -11.94
C ALA A 206 -12.12 -1.24 -12.72
N GLY A 207 -12.86 -2.35 -12.71
CA GLY A 207 -12.52 -3.57 -13.42
C GLY A 207 -11.60 -4.50 -12.65
N ALA A 208 -11.76 -4.59 -11.33
CA ALA A 208 -11.05 -5.60 -10.54
C ALA A 208 -11.47 -7.02 -10.97
N ASP A 209 -10.50 -7.94 -11.09
CA ASP A 209 -10.75 -9.34 -11.51
C ASP A 209 -11.60 -10.13 -10.51
N ALA A 210 -11.44 -9.83 -9.22
CA ALA A 210 -12.31 -10.34 -8.16
C ALA A 210 -12.39 -9.36 -6.98
N ILE A 211 -13.33 -9.62 -6.06
CA ILE A 211 -13.58 -8.78 -4.89
C ILE A 211 -13.85 -9.69 -3.70
N THR A 212 -13.27 -9.36 -2.54
CA THR A 212 -13.61 -9.97 -1.25
C THR A 212 -13.88 -8.89 -0.21
N GLU A 213 -14.72 -9.18 0.77
CA GLU A 213 -14.98 -8.30 1.92
C GLU A 213 -14.20 -8.72 3.16
N VAL A 214 -13.71 -9.95 3.21
CA VAL A 214 -13.03 -10.54 4.37
C VAL A 214 -11.83 -11.37 3.91
N LEU A 215 -10.65 -11.09 4.44
CA LEU A 215 -9.43 -11.80 4.03
C LEU A 215 -9.42 -13.27 4.44
N THR A 216 -10.19 -13.64 5.46
CA THR A 216 -10.32 -15.04 5.93
C THR A 216 -10.86 -15.99 4.85
N GLU A 217 -11.63 -15.49 3.88
CA GLU A 217 -12.07 -16.26 2.69
C GLU A 217 -10.89 -16.68 1.79
N LEU A 218 -9.79 -15.92 1.82
CA LEU A 218 -8.60 -16.19 1.00
C LEU A 218 -7.65 -17.20 1.66
N VAL A 219 -7.73 -17.34 2.99
CA VAL A 219 -6.87 -18.26 3.75
C VAL A 219 -7.11 -19.72 3.34
N ALA A 220 -8.36 -20.09 3.08
CA ALA A 220 -8.76 -21.49 2.82
C ALA A 220 -8.16 -22.11 1.54
N VAL A 221 -7.59 -21.29 0.66
CA VAL A 221 -7.02 -21.68 -0.64
C VAL A 221 -5.54 -21.30 -0.78
N SER A 222 -4.93 -20.82 0.31
CA SER A 222 -3.56 -20.31 0.33
C SER A 222 -2.54 -21.35 0.75
#